data_AF-A0A7H4PIG0-F1
#
_entry.id   AF-A0A7H4PIG0-F1
#
_cell.length_a   1.000
_cell.length_b   1.000
_cell.length_c   1.000
_cell.angle_alpha   90.00
_cell.angle_beta   90.00
_cell.angle_gamma   90.00
#
_symmetry.space_group_name_H-M   'P 1'
#
loop_
_entity.id
_entity.type
_entity.pdbx_description
1 polymer ?
#
loop_
_entity_poly.entity_id
_entity_poly.type
_entity_poly.pdbx_seq_one_letter_code
_entity_poly.pdbx_strand_id
1 'polypeptide(L)'
;MDSILLYTDDNIIGQSIHDYMIDRARDITTLKFQDIVKGVGASPAATVIINIIHKDISAATTVALLNTLRKRLTHCALLVLIVKSELSSLFRELLDLENLLILNRKILAGRLLSHHQQALNRRRLPGAMHPPQADRQGTSGAGVNYCLQ
;
A
#
# COMPACT_ATOMS: atom_id res chain seq x y z
N MET A 1 14.48 13.19 -8.96
CA MET A 1 14.33 12.14 -7.93
C MET A 1 12.98 12.33 -7.27
N ASP A 2 12.11 11.32 -7.38
CA ASP A 2 10.82 11.31 -6.69
C ASP A 2 11.10 11.08 -5.20
N SER A 3 10.97 12.11 -4.38
CA SER A 3 11.24 12.02 -2.94
C SER A 3 9.97 11.56 -2.22
N ILE A 4 10.10 10.58 -1.32
CA ILE A 4 9.01 10.16 -0.44
C ILE A 4 9.28 10.75 0.94
N LEU A 5 8.36 11.59 1.41
CA LEU A 5 8.38 12.17 2.74
C LEU A 5 7.35 11.46 3.61
N LEU A 6 7.74 10.99 4.79
CA LEU A 6 6.87 10.25 5.70
C LEU A 6 6.84 10.87 7.09
N TYR A 7 5.65 11.11 7.60
CA TYR A 7 5.40 11.23 9.03
C TYR A 7 4.45 10.14 9.49
N THR A 8 4.79 9.54 10.62
CA THR A 8 3.94 8.62 11.35
C THR A 8 4.30 8.69 12.82
N ASP A 9 3.30 8.64 13.69
CA ASP A 9 3.49 8.41 15.12
C ASP A 9 3.31 6.93 15.51
N ASP A 10 2.83 6.11 14.57
CA ASP A 10 2.68 4.68 14.71
C ASP A 10 3.97 3.97 14.26
N ASN A 11 4.64 3.31 15.21
CA ASN A 11 5.88 2.58 14.98
C ASN A 11 5.69 1.36 14.08
N ILE A 12 4.54 0.69 14.16
CA ILE A 12 4.25 -0.52 13.36
C ILE A 12 4.05 -0.13 11.90
N ILE A 13 3.25 0.90 11.64
CA ILE A 13 3.05 1.44 10.30
C ILE A 13 4.37 2.01 9.76
N GLY A 14 5.11 2.76 10.59
CA GLY A 14 6.39 3.33 10.20
C GLY A 14 7.41 2.28 9.76
N GLN A 15 7.59 1.23 10.57
CA GLN A 15 8.49 0.14 10.23
C GLN A 15 8.03 -0.59 8.96
N SER A 16 6.73 -0.87 8.85
CA SER A 16 6.18 -1.58 7.68
C SER A 16 6.40 -0.81 6.37
N ILE A 17 6.27 0.52 6.38
CA ILE A 17 6.55 1.35 5.20
C ILE A 17 8.05 1.36 4.91
N HIS A 18 8.88 1.48 5.94
CA HIS A 18 10.33 1.51 5.78
C HIS A 18 10.86 0.22 5.15
N ASP A 19 10.42 -0.94 5.65
CA ASP A 19 10.79 -2.26 5.11
C ASP A 19 10.37 -2.39 3.64
N TYR A 20 9.14 -1.97 3.31
CA TYR A 20 8.65 -1.97 1.93
C TYR A 20 9.47 -1.08 0.99
N MET A 21 10.00 0.05 1.48
CA MET A 21 10.83 0.95 0.67
C MET A 21 12.24 0.39 0.46
N ILE A 22 12.84 -0.22 1.49
CA ILE A 22 14.12 -0.95 1.39
C ILE A 22 14.02 -2.04 0.32
N ASP A 23 12.98 -2.86 0.38
CA ASP A 23 12.74 -3.95 -0.59
C ASP A 23 12.65 -3.46 -2.04
N ARG A 24 12.35 -2.18 -2.24
CA ARG A 24 12.20 -1.55 -3.56
C ARG A 24 13.33 -0.59 -3.93
N ALA A 25 14.40 -0.52 -3.12
CA ALA A 25 15.51 0.41 -3.29
C ALA A 25 15.03 1.87 -3.51
N ARG A 26 14.02 2.29 -2.74
CA ARG A 26 13.52 3.68 -2.74
C ARG A 26 13.89 4.38 -1.45
N ASP A 27 14.39 5.61 -1.57
CA ASP A 27 14.69 6.45 -0.43
C ASP A 27 13.41 7.03 0.19
N ILE A 28 13.39 7.06 1.53
CA ILE A 28 12.32 7.66 2.32
C ILE A 28 12.92 8.61 3.35
N THR A 29 12.36 9.81 3.44
CA THR A 29 12.76 10.81 4.42
C THR A 29 11.69 10.92 5.50
N THR A 30 12.06 10.60 6.75
CA THR A 30 11.16 10.77 7.89
C THR A 30 11.12 12.23 8.33
N LEU A 31 9.92 12.80 8.37
CA LEU A 31 9.66 14.16 8.85
C LEU A 31 9.28 14.14 10.33
N LYS A 32 9.51 15.25 11.03
CA LYS A 32 8.89 15.49 12.34
C LYS A 32 7.51 16.11 12.13
N PHE A 33 6.61 15.89 13.09
CA PHE A 33 5.28 16.49 13.04
C PHE A 33 5.32 18.03 12.93
N GLN A 34 6.26 18.65 13.64
CA GLN A 34 6.41 20.11 13.59
C GLN A 34 6.82 20.59 12.21
N ASP A 35 7.57 19.79 11.45
CA ASP A 35 7.99 20.14 10.09
C ASP A 35 6.78 20.19 9.16
N ILE A 36 5.82 19.27 9.36
CA ILE A 36 4.55 19.28 8.63
C ILE A 36 3.69 20.47 9.01
N VAL A 37 3.49 20.71 10.31
CA VAL A 37 2.64 21.82 10.78
C VAL A 37 3.24 23.19 10.42
N LYS A 38 4.57 23.31 10.38
CA LYS A 38 5.28 24.53 9.94
C LYS A 38 5.42 24.59 8.41
N GLY A 39 5.12 23.50 7.71
CA GLY A 39 5.11 23.44 6.27
C GLY A 39 6.51 23.47 5.65
N VAL A 40 7.47 22.76 6.23
CA VAL A 40 8.79 22.55 5.60
C VAL A 40 8.57 22.03 4.18
N GLY A 41 9.21 22.70 3.22
CA GLY A 41 8.87 22.63 1.80
C GLY A 41 9.02 21.22 1.24
N ALA A 42 7.90 20.53 1.04
CA ALA A 42 7.86 19.37 0.17
C ALA A 42 8.11 19.84 -1.27
N SER A 43 9.08 19.24 -1.94
CA SER A 43 9.29 19.47 -3.37
C SER A 43 8.00 19.15 -4.13
N PRO A 44 7.65 19.87 -5.23
CA PRO A 44 6.49 19.53 -6.04
C PRO A 44 6.48 18.09 -6.56
N ALA A 45 7.67 17.50 -6.78
CA ALA A 45 7.80 16.10 -7.19
C ALA A 45 7.69 15.09 -6.04
N ALA A 46 7.48 15.55 -4.79
CA ALA A 46 7.46 14.67 -3.62
C ALA A 46 6.12 13.98 -3.44
N THR A 47 6.14 12.71 -3.06
CA THR A 47 5.00 12.04 -2.43
C THR A 47 5.08 12.25 -0.93
N VAL A 48 4.03 12.78 -0.32
CA VAL A 48 3.98 13.07 1.12
C VAL A 48 2.98 12.14 1.79
N ILE A 49 3.44 11.35 2.75
CA ILE A 49 2.63 10.41 3.53
C ILE A 49 2.56 10.94 4.97
N ILE A 50 1.36 11.19 5.46
CA ILE A 50 1.10 11.69 6.80
C ILE A 50 0.15 10.72 7.50
N ASN A 51 0.67 9.98 8.47
CA ASN A 51 -0.10 9.12 9.34
C ASN A 51 -0.25 9.76 10.72
N ILE A 52 -1.51 9.99 11.09
CA ILE A 52 -1.93 10.55 12.38
C ILE A 52 -3.07 9.72 12.99
N ILE A 53 -3.20 8.45 12.59
CA ILE A 53 -4.35 7.63 12.96
C ILE A 53 -4.41 7.28 14.45
N HIS A 54 -3.28 7.21 15.15
CA HIS A 54 -3.26 7.02 16.60
C HIS A 54 -2.91 8.31 17.35
N LYS A 55 -2.65 9.39 16.62
CA LYS A 55 -2.25 10.64 17.24
C LYS A 55 -3.44 11.33 17.88
N ASP A 56 -3.26 11.74 19.12
CA ASP A 56 -4.15 12.69 19.76
C ASP A 56 -3.72 14.11 19.38
N ILE A 57 -4.58 14.78 18.62
CA ILE A 57 -4.32 16.10 18.05
C ILE A 57 -5.41 17.04 18.55
N SER A 58 -4.99 18.18 19.13
CA SER A 58 -5.93 19.21 19.56
C SER A 58 -6.62 19.86 18.37
N ALA A 59 -7.83 20.38 18.56
CA ALA A 59 -8.57 21.07 17.51
C ALA A 59 -7.76 22.22 16.85
N ALA A 60 -7.05 23.02 17.65
CA ALA A 60 -6.17 24.07 17.16
C ALA A 60 -5.05 23.54 16.24
N THR A 61 -4.46 22.40 16.60
CA THR A 61 -3.41 21.76 15.80
C THR A 61 -3.97 21.16 14.52
N THR A 62 -5.17 20.56 14.56
CA THR A 62 -5.87 20.05 13.38
C THR A 62 -6.13 21.18 12.37
N VAL A 63 -6.60 22.35 12.84
CA VAL A 63 -6.81 23.53 11.99
C VAL A 63 -5.50 24.03 11.39
N ALA A 64 -4.43 24.12 12.19
CA ALA A 64 -3.11 24.53 11.71
C ALA A 64 -2.55 23.56 10.64
N LEU A 65 -2.75 22.26 10.85
CA LEU A 65 -2.39 21.22 9.90
C LEU A 65 -3.17 21.40 8.60
N LEU A 66 -4.51 21.45 8.64
CA LEU A 66 -5.37 21.66 7.47
C LEU A 66 -4.96 22.89 6.65
N ASN A 67 -4.72 24.02 7.33
CA ASN A 67 -4.26 25.24 6.68
C ASN A 67 -2.92 25.07 5.97
N THR A 68 -2.01 24.30 6.57
CA THR A 68 -0.69 24.05 5.99
C THR A 68 -0.78 23.11 4.79
N LEU A 69 -1.55 22.03 4.90
CA LEU A 69 -1.80 21.07 3.81
C LEU A 69 -2.42 21.79 2.61
N ARG A 70 -3.47 22.59 2.84
CA ARG A 70 -4.17 23.36 1.81
C ARG A 70 -3.28 24.37 1.10
N LYS A 71 -2.31 24.98 1.80
CA LYS A 71 -1.46 26.02 1.21
C LYS A 71 -0.23 25.47 0.50
N ARG A 72 0.33 24.36 0.98
CA ARG A 72 1.69 23.93 0.57
C ARG A 72 1.74 22.59 -0.14
N LEU A 73 0.79 21.70 0.12
CA LEU A 73 0.80 20.36 -0.47
C LEU A 73 -0.12 20.24 -1.68
N THR A 74 -0.74 21.33 -2.12
CA THR A 74 -1.39 21.45 -3.44
C THR A 74 -0.45 21.10 -4.59
N HIS A 75 0.85 21.35 -4.41
CA HIS A 75 1.84 21.18 -5.47
C HIS A 75 2.62 19.87 -5.40
N CYS A 76 2.43 19.06 -4.35
CA CYS A 76 3.11 17.77 -4.26
C CYS A 76 2.54 16.77 -5.27
N ALA A 77 3.30 15.73 -5.63
CA ALA A 77 2.84 14.75 -6.61
C ALA A 77 1.64 13.94 -6.08
N LEU A 78 1.68 13.60 -4.79
CA LEU A 78 0.62 12.88 -4.10
C LEU A 78 0.70 13.13 -2.60
N LEU A 79 -0.42 13.49 -1.99
CA LEU A 79 -0.61 13.58 -0.55
C LEU A 79 -1.43 12.37 -0.08
N VAL A 80 -0.83 11.53 0.75
CA VAL A 80 -1.50 10.40 1.40
C VAL A 80 -1.73 10.72 2.87
N LEU A 81 -2.98 10.85 3.29
CA LEU A 81 -3.39 11.14 4.67
C LEU A 81 -4.02 9.89 5.29
N ILE A 82 -3.36 9.34 6.31
CA ILE A 82 -3.86 8.21 7.09
C ILE A 82 -4.39 8.76 8.41
N VAL A 83 -5.72 8.78 8.56
CA VAL A 83 -6.41 9.47 9.66
C VAL A 83 -7.43 8.57 10.35
N LYS A 84 -7.84 8.95 11.57
CA LYS A 84 -8.99 8.33 12.25
C LYS A 84 -10.26 8.49 11.39
N SER A 85 -11.18 7.53 11.48
CA SER A 85 -12.33 7.48 10.56
C SER A 85 -13.24 8.71 10.74
N GLU A 86 -13.41 9.16 11.98
CA GLU A 86 -14.18 10.34 12.35
C GLU A 86 -13.59 11.65 11.81
N LEU A 87 -12.29 11.70 11.53
CA LEU A 87 -11.64 12.87 10.93
C LEU A 87 -11.64 12.82 9.40
N SER A 88 -11.89 11.66 8.79
CA SER A 88 -11.75 11.48 7.35
C SER A 88 -12.71 12.35 6.52
N SER A 89 -13.96 12.53 6.98
CA SER A 89 -14.92 13.43 6.33
C SER A 89 -14.47 14.88 6.46
N LEU A 90 -14.09 15.31 7.67
CA LEU A 90 -13.61 16.67 7.93
C LEU A 90 -12.43 17.06 7.02
N PHE A 91 -11.44 16.18 6.90
CA PHE A 91 -10.29 16.44 6.03
C PHE A 91 -10.69 16.48 4.55
N ARG A 92 -11.64 15.63 4.13
CA ARG A 92 -12.11 15.61 2.74
C ARG A 92 -12.93 16.84 2.37
N GLU A 93 -13.73 17.36 3.30
CA GLU A 93 -14.51 18.58 3.08
C GLU A 93 -13.62 19.84 3.05
N LEU A 94 -12.56 19.85 3.86
CA LEU A 94 -11.69 21.02 4.00
C LEU A 94 -10.47 21.04 3.06
N LEU A 95 -10.11 19.88 2.51
CA LEU A 95 -9.02 19.72 1.54
C LEU A 95 -9.61 19.28 0.20
N ASP A 96 -9.96 20.26 -0.62
CA ASP A 96 -10.34 20.04 -2.01
C ASP A 96 -9.07 20.02 -2.88
N LEU A 97 -8.44 18.85 -2.99
CA LEU A 97 -7.15 18.63 -3.64
C LEU A 97 -7.23 17.41 -4.57
N GLU A 98 -6.84 17.57 -5.84
CA GLU A 98 -6.84 16.47 -6.83
C GLU A 98 -5.82 15.38 -6.50
N ASN A 99 -4.70 15.77 -5.90
CA ASN A 99 -3.58 14.92 -5.55
C ASN A 99 -3.70 14.33 -4.12
N LEU A 100 -4.92 14.23 -3.56
CA LEU A 100 -5.16 13.79 -2.18
C LEU A 100 -5.79 12.39 -2.10
N LEU A 101 -5.12 11.51 -1.36
CA LEU A 101 -5.63 10.20 -0.96
C LEU A 101 -5.81 10.13 0.55
N ILE A 102 -7.07 10.07 1.01
CA ILE A 102 -7.38 9.86 2.43
C ILE A 102 -7.65 8.37 2.67
N LEU A 103 -6.90 7.79 3.61
CA LEU A 103 -7.04 6.42 4.10
C LEU A 103 -7.45 6.45 5.57
N ASN A 104 -8.35 5.55 5.94
CA ASN A 104 -8.68 5.28 7.35
C ASN A 104 -8.36 3.81 7.67
N ARG A 105 -8.49 3.41 8.95
CA ARG A 105 -8.13 2.06 9.40
C ARG A 105 -8.84 0.96 8.58
N LYS A 106 -10.12 1.15 8.24
CA LYS A 106 -10.91 0.18 7.48
C LYS A 106 -10.36 0.01 6.06
N ILE A 107 -10.10 1.11 5.38
CA ILE A 107 -9.57 1.11 4.01
C ILE A 107 -8.13 0.59 3.99
N LEU A 108 -7.31 1.01 4.96
CA LEU A 108 -5.92 0.57 5.09
C LEU A 108 -5.85 -0.95 5.30
N ALA A 109 -6.65 -1.49 6.24
CA ALA A 109 -6.73 -2.92 6.48
C ALA A 109 -7.19 -3.69 5.24
N GLY A 110 -8.25 -3.23 4.56
CA GLY A 110 -8.73 -3.87 3.33
C GLY A 110 -7.69 -3.89 2.20
N ARG A 111 -6.93 -2.80 2.03
CA ARG A 111 -5.86 -2.70 1.03
C ARG A 111 -4.64 -3.57 1.39
N LEU A 112 -4.24 -3.60 2.66
CA LEU A 112 -3.16 -4.46 3.13
C LEU A 112 -3.51 -5.95 3.01
N LEU A 113 -4.73 -6.34 3.40
CA LEU A 113 -5.23 -7.70 3.22
C LEU A 113 -5.24 -8.11 1.74
N SER A 114 -5.69 -7.21 0.85
CA SER A 114 -5.71 -7.46 -0.58
C SER A 114 -4.29 -7.62 -1.16
N HIS A 115 -3.34 -6.77 -0.73
CA HIS A 115 -1.94 -6.88 -1.14
C HIS A 115 -1.28 -8.16 -0.59
N HIS A 116 -1.55 -8.53 0.66
CA HIS A 116 -1.04 -9.78 1.24
C HIS A 116 -1.60 -11.01 0.52
N GLN A 117 -2.89 -11.02 0.22
CA GLN A 117 -3.52 -12.11 -0.55
C GLN A 117 -2.96 -12.19 -1.98
N GLN A 118 -2.73 -11.06 -2.64
CA GLN A 118 -2.09 -11.02 -3.96
C GLN A 118 -0.63 -11.49 -3.91
N ALA A 119 0.12 -11.13 -2.87
CA ALA A 119 1.50 -11.57 -2.67
C ALA A 119 1.58 -13.08 -2.39
N LEU A 120 0.65 -13.63 -1.61
CA LEU A 120 0.53 -15.08 -1.39
C LEU A 120 0.13 -15.83 -2.67
N ASN A 121 -0.82 -15.29 -3.45
CA ASN A 121 -1.21 -15.89 -4.72
C ASN A 121 -0.06 -15.90 -5.75
N ARG A 122 0.80 -14.87 -5.75
CA ARG A 122 2.01 -14.84 -6.60
C ARG A 122 3.08 -15.86 -6.20
N ARG A 123 3.10 -16.33 -4.94
CA ARG A 123 4.03 -17.39 -4.48
C ARG A 123 3.53 -18.82 -4.76
N ARG A 124 2.30 -18.99 -5.28
CA ARG A 124 1.69 -20.31 -5.57
C ARG A 124 1.87 -20.82 -7.00
N LEU A 125 2.68 -20.18 -7.84
CA LEU A 125 3.10 -20.71 -9.15
C LEU A 125 4.63 -20.53 -9.26
N PRO A 126 5.42 -21.58 -9.60
CA PRO A 126 5.22 -22.41 -10.79
C PRO A 126 5.33 -23.94 -10.53
N GLY A 127 4.75 -24.75 -11.43
CA GLY A 127 5.08 -26.19 -11.49
C GLY A 127 3.96 -27.15 -11.88
N ALA A 128 3.09 -26.82 -12.83
CA ALA A 128 2.37 -27.87 -13.56
C ALA A 128 3.32 -28.48 -14.59
N MET A 129 4.27 -29.31 -14.13
CA MET A 129 5.07 -30.15 -15.00
C MET A 129 4.19 -31.33 -15.43
N HIS A 130 3.86 -31.38 -16.71
CA HIS A 130 3.23 -32.52 -17.37
C HIS A 130 3.97 -33.82 -17.00
N PRO A 131 3.26 -34.93 -16.71
CA PRO A 131 3.91 -36.22 -16.64
C PRO A 131 4.37 -36.66 -18.04
N PRO A 132 5.48 -37.40 -18.16
CA PRO A 132 5.94 -37.88 -19.45
C PRO A 132 4.94 -38.91 -20.01
N GLN A 133 4.49 -38.70 -21.24
CA GLN A 133 3.80 -39.75 -22.00
C GLN A 133 4.82 -40.85 -22.28
N ALA A 134 4.56 -42.04 -21.74
CA ALA A 134 5.34 -43.23 -22.06
C ALA A 134 5.03 -43.66 -23.50
N ASP A 135 6.04 -43.61 -24.36
CA ASP A 135 6.06 -44.35 -25.62
C ASP A 135 5.84 -45.85 -25.33
N ARG A 136 4.74 -46.40 -25.84
CA ARG A 136 4.61 -47.83 -26.11
C ARG A 136 4.32 -48.01 -27.59
N GLN A 137 5.39 -48.08 -28.38
CA GLN A 137 5.37 -48.81 -29.65
C GLN A 137 5.22 -50.30 -29.34
N GLY A 138 4.30 -50.94 -30.06
CA GLY A 138 3.82 -52.28 -29.78
C GLY A 138 4.68 -53.42 -30.31
N THR A 139 4.31 -54.62 -29.88
CA THR A 139 4.32 -55.90 -30.60
C THR A 139 3.41 -56.83 -29.79
N SER A 140 2.22 -57.15 -30.31
CA SER A 140 1.88 -58.37 -31.08
C SER A 140 1.85 -59.65 -30.23
N GLY A 141 0.66 -60.26 -30.10
CA GLY A 141 0.52 -61.70 -29.88
C GLY A 141 -0.57 -62.18 -28.90
N ALA A 142 -1.62 -62.80 -29.45
CA ALA A 142 -2.62 -63.71 -28.85
C ALA A 142 -3.61 -63.10 -27.82
N GLY A 143 -4.91 -63.00 -28.12
CA GLY A 143 -5.88 -64.13 -28.12
C GLY A 143 -6.33 -64.36 -26.67
N VAL A 144 -7.58 -64.23 -26.25
CA VAL A 144 -8.83 -64.78 -26.78
C VAL A 144 -10.00 -63.96 -26.22
N ASN A 145 -11.05 -63.83 -27.02
CA ASN A 145 -12.27 -63.10 -26.73
C ASN A 145 -13.39 -64.14 -26.59
N TYR A 146 -14.08 -64.25 -25.44
CA TYR A 146 -15.43 -64.82 -25.39
C TYR A 146 -16.30 -64.18 -24.28
N CYS A 147 -17.46 -63.74 -24.76
CA CYS A 147 -18.69 -63.29 -24.12
C CYS A 147 -19.24 -64.20 -23.00
N LEU A 148 -19.93 -63.53 -22.06
CA LEU A 148 -21.24 -63.84 -21.45
C LEU A 148 -21.56 -65.33 -21.16
N GLN A 149 -21.66 -65.71 -19.89
CA GLN A 149 -22.89 -65.66 -19.07
C GLN A 149 -22.58 -66.01 -17.61
#